data_AF-A0A8T4THI5-F1
#
_entry.id   AF-A0A8T4THI5-F1
#
_cell.length_a   1.000
_cell.length_b   1.000
_cell.length_c   1.000
_cell.angle_alpha   90.00
_cell.angle_beta   90.00
_cell.angle_gamma   90.00
#
_symmetry.space_group_name_H-M   'P 1'
#
loop_
_entity.id
_entity.type
_entity.pdbx_description
1 polymer ?
#
loop_
_entity_poly.entity_id
_entity_poly.type
_entity_poly.pdbx_seq_one_letter_code
_entity_poly.pdbx_strand_id
1 'polypeptide(L)' 'MVSINISIKKEAYDFLEKFKTKDKSFSDVILSFKKEQNNIMEFFGVLKNSDWDKKEKNMKNLRDSFNRKLQ' A
#
# COMPACT_ATOMS: atom_id res chain seq x y z
N MET A 1 9.15 -14.34 -26.99
CA MET A 1 9.57 -13.89 -25.64
C MET A 1 11.06 -14.08 -25.54
N VAL A 2 11.81 -13.05 -25.11
CA VAL A 2 13.26 -13.16 -24.90
C VAL A 2 13.48 -13.72 -23.50
N SER A 3 14.20 -14.83 -23.37
CA SER A 3 14.61 -15.36 -22.06
C SER A 3 15.90 -14.68 -21.63
N ILE A 4 15.95 -14.23 -20.38
CA ILE A 4 17.15 -13.64 -19.78
C ILE A 4 17.48 -14.45 -18.54
N ASN A 5 18.71 -14.95 -18.46
CA ASN A 5 19.22 -15.61 -17.27
C ASN A 5 19.77 -14.54 -16.32
N ILE A 6 19.32 -14.57 -15.07
CA ILE A 6 19.80 -13.68 -14.01
C ILE A 6 20.35 -14.51 -12.86
N SER A 7 21.43 -14.02 -12.25
CA SER A 7 21.97 -14.58 -11.02
C SER A 7 21.50 -13.74 -9.85
N ILE A 8 20.87 -14.38 -8.86
CA ILE A 8 20.40 -13.72 -7.64
C ILE A 8 21.01 -14.40 -6.42
N LYS A 9 21.11 -13.68 -5.31
CA LYS A 9 21.50 -14.26 -4.04
C LYS A 9 20.46 -15.29 -3.60
N LYS A 10 20.94 -16.31 -2.88
CA LYS A 10 20.08 -17.39 -2.37
C LYS A 10 18.95 -16.85 -1.49
N GLU A 11 19.22 -15.84 -0.65
CA GLU A 11 18.17 -15.27 0.21
C GLU A 11 17.05 -14.62 -0.61
N ALA A 12 17.38 -13.99 -1.74
CA ALA A 12 16.40 -13.39 -2.63
C ALA A 12 15.57 -14.45 -3.36
N TYR A 13 16.19 -15.58 -3.73
CA TYR A 13 15.48 -16.72 -4.31
C TYR A 13 14.47 -17.31 -3.31
N ASP A 14 14.93 -17.64 -2.11
CA ASP A 14 14.10 -18.22 -1.05
C ASP A 14 12.94 -17.28 -0.66
N PHE A 15 13.17 -15.97 -0.71
CA PHE A 15 12.11 -14.98 -0.52
C PHE A 15 11.06 -15.04 -1.62
N LEU A 16 11.47 -15.03 -2.89
CA LEU A 16 10.55 -15.09 -4.04
C LEU A 16 9.76 -16.40 -4.09
N GLU A 17 10.36 -17.51 -3.66
CA GLU A 17 9.73 -18.82 -3.60
C GLU A 17 8.52 -18.82 -2.66
N LYS A 18 8.59 -18.12 -1.51
CA LYS A 18 7.46 -18.03 -0.56
C LYS A 18 6.21 -17.38 -1.14
N PHE A 19 6.37 -16.48 -2.11
CA PHE A 19 5.24 -15.79 -2.76
C PHE A 19 4.73 -16.51 -4.00
N LYS A 20 5.44 -17.54 -4.48
CA LYS A 20 5.04 -18.32 -5.64
C LYS A 20 3.89 -19.25 -5.26
N THR A 21 2.68 -18.84 -5.62
CA THR A 21 1.50 -19.70 -5.59
C THR A 21 1.53 -20.67 -6.77
N LYS A 22 0.91 -21.87 -6.66
CA LYS A 22 0.95 -22.92 -7.72
C LYS A 22 0.55 -22.41 -9.11
N ASP A 23 -0.31 -21.40 -9.16
CA ASP A 23 -0.83 -20.84 -10.40
C ASP A 23 -0.03 -19.64 -10.95
N LYS A 24 1.01 -19.15 -10.25
CA LYS A 24 1.77 -17.94 -10.65
C LYS A 24 3.18 -18.28 -11.10
N SER A 25 3.62 -17.64 -12.19
CA SER A 25 5.01 -17.72 -12.63
C SER A 25 5.92 -16.83 -11.77
N PHE A 26 7.22 -17.15 -11.72
CA PHE A 26 8.20 -16.29 -11.05
C PHE A 26 8.24 -14.88 -11.64
N SER A 27 8.00 -14.75 -12.95
CA SER A 27 7.89 -13.45 -13.62
C SER A 27 6.71 -12.64 -13.08
N ASP A 28 5.58 -13.27 -12.79
CA ASP A 28 4.40 -12.59 -12.22
C ASP A 28 4.65 -12.10 -10.80
N VAL A 29 5.38 -12.89 -10.01
CA VAL A 29 5.79 -12.50 -8.66
C VAL A 29 6.69 -11.25 -8.72
N ILE A 30 7.71 -11.24 -9.58
CA ILE A 30 8.59 -10.08 -9.76
C ILE A 30 7.81 -8.85 -10.23
N LEU A 31 6.88 -9.02 -11.16
CA LEU A 31 6.05 -7.92 -11.67
C LEU A 31 5.06 -7.39 -10.63
N SER A 32 4.60 -8.20 -9.69
CA SER A 32 3.73 -7.75 -8.61
C SER A 32 4.42 -6.73 -7.70
N PHE A 33 5.71 -6.92 -7.39
CA PHE A 33 6.48 -5.94 -6.61
C PHE A 33 6.70 -4.62 -7.35
N LYS A 34 6.74 -4.65 -8.69
CA LYS A 34 6.86 -3.43 -9.50
C LYS A 34 5.56 -2.61 -9.52
N LYS A 35 4.40 -3.23 -9.32
CA LYS A 35 3.09 -2.55 -9.39
C LYS A 35 2.78 -1.64 -8.19
N GLU A 36 3.41 -1.85 -7.03
CA GLU A 36 3.08 -1.07 -5.83
C GLU A 36 3.57 0.39 -5.86
N GLN A 37 4.50 0.76 -6.74
CA GLN A 37 5.02 2.14 -6.79
C GLN A 37 4.03 3.19 -7.31
N ASN A 38 2.96 2.81 -8.01
CA ASN A 38 2.07 3.79 -8.64
C ASN A 38 0.95 4.33 -7.72
N ASN A 39 0.57 3.62 -6.65
CA ASN A 39 -0.60 4.01 -5.85
C ASN A 39 -0.32 4.92 -4.66
N ILE A 40 0.93 4.98 -4.20
CA ILE A 40 1.28 5.82 -3.05
C ILE A 40 1.10 7.30 -3.39
N MET A 41 1.52 7.72 -4.59
CA MET A 41 1.33 9.09 -5.09
C MET A 41 -0.15 9.46 -5.27
N GLU A 42 -0.99 8.52 -5.73
CA GLU A 42 -2.45 8.74 -5.82
C GLU A 42 -3.08 8.93 -4.44
N PHE A 43 -2.69 8.10 -3.45
CA PHE A 43 -3.12 8.26 -2.07
C PHE A 43 -2.72 9.61 -1.49
N PHE A 44 -1.49 10.08 -1.75
CA PHE A 44 -1.06 11.41 -1.32
C PHE A 44 -1.79 12.55 -2.05
N GLY A 45 -2.15 12.36 -3.32
CA GLY A 45 -2.96 13.32 -4.10
C GLY A 45 -4.37 13.48 -3.52
N VAL A 46 -5.01 12.38 -3.12
CA VAL A 46 -6.32 12.40 -2.45
C VAL A 46 -6.24 13.08 -1.08
N LEU A 47 -5.15 12.88 -0.34
CA LEU A 47 -4.91 13.55 0.94
C LEU A 47 -4.64 15.06 0.76
N LYS A 48 -4.02 15.49 -0.34
CA LYS A 48 -3.78 16.92 -0.61
C LYS A 48 -5.06 17.71 -0.92
N ASN A 49 -6.05 17.08 -1.56
CA ASN A 49 -7.33 17.70 -1.88
C ASN A 49 -8.38 17.56 -0.76
N SER A 50 -8.02 16.91 0.35
CA SER A 50 -8.91 16.82 1.50
C SER A 50 -8.86 18.11 2.32
N ASP A 51 -10.02 18.66 2.64
CA ASP A 51 -10.16 19.82 3.53
C ASP A 51 -9.90 19.40 4.98
N TRP A 52 -8.63 19.49 5.39
CA TRP A 52 -8.15 19.09 6.71
C TRP A 52 -8.72 19.95 7.84
N ASP A 53 -8.97 21.23 7.58
CA ASP A 53 -9.56 22.15 8.55
C ASP A 53 -11.00 21.74 8.89
N LYS A 54 -11.78 21.37 7.87
CA LYS A 54 -13.14 20.83 8.07
C LYS A 54 -13.11 19.51 8.83
N LYS A 55 -12.13 18.64 8.54
CA LYS A 55 -11.97 17.35 9.22
C LYS A 55 -11.63 17.54 10.71
N GLU A 56 -10.73 18.46 11.02
CA GLU A 56 -10.34 18.78 12.40
C GLU A 56 -11.52 19.40 13.18
N LYS A 57 -12.26 20.31 12.56
CA LYS A 57 -13.45 20.93 13.17
C LYS A 57 -14.53 19.90 13.48
N ASN A 58 -14.78 18.97 12.57
CA ASN A 58 -15.72 17.87 12.79
C ASN A 58 -15.27 16.94 13.92
N MET A 59 -13.96 16.66 14.01
CA MET A 59 -13.40 15.85 15.09
C MET A 59 -13.57 16.51 16.46
N LYS A 60 -13.30 17.83 16.55
CA LYS A 60 -13.53 18.63 17.77
C LYS A 60 -15.00 18.63 18.16
N ASN A 61 -15.91 18.88 17.22
CA ASN A 61 -17.35 18.85 17.47
C ASN A 61 -17.83 17.48 17.97
N LEU A 62 -17.31 16.40 17.38
CA LEU A 62 -17.61 15.04 17.82
C LEU A 62 -17.15 14.81 19.26
N ARG A 63 -15.89 15.13 19.57
CA ARG A 63 -15.34 15.03 20.92
C ARG A 63 -16.16 15.82 21.95
N ASP A 64 -16.52 17.05 21.61
CA ASP A 64 -17.31 17.92 22.50
C ASP A 64 -18.75 17.42 22.66
N SER A 65 -19.32 16.76 21.64
CA SER A 65 -20.64 16.14 21.73
C SER A 65 -20.64 14.90 22.62
N PHE A 66 -19.56 14.12 22.60
CA PHE A 66 -19.37 12.97 23.48
C PHE A 66 -19.16 13.40 24.93
N ASN A 67 -18.30 14.39 25.17
CA ASN A 67 -18.09 14.94 26.51
C ASN A 67 -19.37 15.50 27.12
N ARG A 68 -20.21 16.18 26.31
CA ARG A 68 -21.52 16.68 26.76
C ARG A 68 -22.55 15.59 27.07
N LYS A 69 -22.42 14.40 26.48
CA LYS A 69 -23.31 13.25 26.77
C LYS A 69 -22.85 12.41 27.97
N LEU A 70 -21.59 12.56 28.38
CA LEU A 70 -20.97 11.82 29.48
C LEU A 70 -20.95 12.60 30.81
N GLN A 71 -21.39 13.87 30.80
CA GLN A 71 -21.72 14.67 31.99
C GLN A 71 -23.22 14.57 32.29
#